data_AF-A0A972VAB8-F1
#
_entry.id   AF-A0A972VAB8-F1
#
_cell.length_a   1.000
_cell.length_b   1.000
_cell.length_c   1.000
_cell.angle_alpha   90.00
_cell.angle_beta   90.00
_cell.angle_gamma   90.00
#
_symmetry.space_group_name_H-M   'P 1'
#
loop_
_entity.id
_entity.type
_entity.pdbx_description
1 polymer ?
#
loop_
_entity_poly.entity_id
_entity_poly.type
_entity_poly.pdbx_seq_one_letter_code
_entity_poly.pdbx_strand_id
1 'polypeptide(L)' 'MPEPTIEQVHAKHTDEWMAIPGVQGTAIGMSEGTPCILILSSVKASQLQGKIPSKVQGYPVVIQVTGTFRTLDQQ' A
#
# COMPACT_ATOMS: atom_id res chain seq x y z
N MET A 1 4.26 -12.25 23.11
CA MET A 1 3.98 -10.90 22.60
C MET A 1 2.88 -11.05 21.57
N PRO A 2 1.80 -10.26 21.60
CA PRO A 2 0.78 -10.33 20.56
C PRO A 2 1.41 -9.96 19.21
N GLU A 3 1.00 -10.66 18.14
CA GLU A 3 1.37 -10.26 16.79
C GLU A 3 0.80 -8.87 16.51
N PRO A 4 1.57 -7.97 15.87
CA PRO A 4 1.10 -6.62 15.58
C PRO A 4 -0.11 -6.68 14.65
N THR A 5 -1.13 -5.86 14.92
CA THR A 5 -2.33 -5.81 14.07
C THR A 5 -1.98 -5.20 12.71
N ILE A 6 -2.77 -5.52 11.68
CA ILE A 6 -2.58 -4.94 10.35
C ILE A 6 -2.54 -3.40 10.35
N GLU A 7 -3.24 -2.74 11.27
CA GLU A 7 -3.20 -1.28 11.43
C GLU A 7 -1.84 -0.80 11.94
N GLN A 8 -1.25 -1.50 12.90
CA GLN A 8 0.08 -1.20 13.40
C GLN A 8 1.14 -1.45 12.32
N VAL A 9 0.99 -2.52 11.55
CA VAL A 9 1.87 -2.83 10.42
C VAL A 9 1.76 -1.74 9.36
N HIS A 10 0.54 -1.37 8.97
CA HIS A 10 0.28 -0.34 7.97
C HIS A 10 0.81 1.02 8.41
N ALA A 11 0.53 1.46 9.64
CA ALA A 11 1.01 2.75 10.16
C ALA A 11 2.55 2.82 10.19
N LYS A 12 3.21 1.74 10.60
CA LYS A 12 4.68 1.67 10.68
C LYS A 12 5.37 1.80 9.32
N HIS A 13 4.76 1.26 8.26
CA HIS A 13 5.37 1.21 6.93
C HIS A 13 4.82 2.26 5.95
N THR A 14 3.76 2.99 6.32
CA THR A 14 3.12 3.97 5.43
C THR A 14 4.10 5.03 4.95
N ASP A 15 4.88 5.64 5.83
CA ASP A 15 5.81 6.72 5.44
C ASP A 15 6.91 6.21 4.48
N GLU A 16 7.42 5.01 4.73
CA GLU A 16 8.43 4.36 3.90
C GLU A 16 7.90 4.10 2.48
N TRP A 17 6.68 3.57 2.37
CA TRP A 17 6.08 3.29 1.07
C TRP A 17 5.65 4.55 0.33
N MET A 18 5.12 5.55 1.04
CA MET A 18 4.76 6.85 0.45
C MET A 18 5.98 7.59 -0.09
N ALA A 19 7.18 7.33 0.42
CA ALA A 19 8.44 7.89 -0.11
C ALA A 19 8.88 7.24 -1.44
N ILE A 20 8.29 6.12 -1.86
CA ILE A 20 8.67 5.43 -3.10
C ILE A 20 8.05 6.15 -4.30
N PRO A 21 8.85 6.58 -5.30
CA PRO A 21 8.32 7.19 -6.51
C PRO A 21 7.32 6.28 -7.23
N GLY A 22 6.12 6.82 -7.47
CA GLY A 22 5.00 6.11 -8.10
C GLY A 22 4.00 5.52 -7.12
N VAL A 23 4.28 5.50 -5.81
CA VAL A 23 3.25 5.26 -4.80
C VAL A 23 2.46 6.54 -4.59
N GLN A 24 1.14 6.41 -4.62
CA GLN A 24 0.19 7.52 -4.48
C GLN A 24 -0.58 7.46 -3.16
N GLY A 25 -0.67 6.28 -2.54
CA GLY A 25 -1.39 6.07 -1.30
C GLY A 25 -1.17 4.65 -0.76
N THR A 26 -1.44 4.47 0.52
CA THR A 26 -1.47 3.16 1.18
C THR A 26 -2.79 3.03 1.95
N ALA A 27 -3.35 1.83 2.00
CA ALA A 27 -4.61 1.56 2.67
C ALA A 27 -4.63 0.14 3.24
N ILE A 28 -5.60 -0.13 4.10
CA ILE A 28 -5.95 -1.48 4.54
C ILE A 28 -7.22 -1.88 3.81
N GLY A 29 -7.20 -3.03 3.16
CA GLY A 29 -8.36 -3.57 2.46
C GLY A 29 -8.54 -5.06 2.76
N MET A 30 -9.39 -5.69 1.96
CA MET A 30 -9.59 -7.13 1.97
C MET A 30 -9.33 -7.69 0.58
N SER A 31 -8.50 -8.73 0.51
CA SER A 31 -8.27 -9.52 -0.70
C SER A 31 -8.71 -10.95 -0.40
N GLU A 32 -9.66 -11.47 -1.18
CA GLU A 32 -10.18 -12.84 -1.03
C GLU A 32 -10.63 -13.17 0.41
N GLY A 33 -11.21 -12.20 1.11
CA GLY A 33 -11.68 -12.36 2.51
C GLY A 33 -10.57 -12.28 3.57
N THR A 34 -9.32 -12.00 3.18
CA THR A 34 -8.20 -11.81 4.10
C THR A 34 -7.79 -10.34 4.17
N PRO A 35 -7.55 -9.78 5.38
CA PRO A 35 -6.99 -8.43 5.52
C PRO A 35 -5.66 -8.30 4.79
N CYS A 36 -5.54 -7.26 3.97
CA CYS A 36 -4.35 -6.99 3.18
C CYS A 36 -4.01 -5.50 3.19
N ILE A 37 -2.75 -5.20 2.90
CA ILE A 37 -2.30 -3.83 2.72
C ILE A 37 -2.38 -3.52 1.23
N LEU A 38 -3.16 -2.51 0.87
CA LEU A 38 -3.25 -1.99 -0.49
C LEU A 38 -2.25 -0.86 -0.69
N ILE A 39 -1.48 -0.95 -1.76
CA ILE A 39 -0.64 0.14 -2.27
C ILE A 39 -1.31 0.68 -3.53
N LEU A 40 -1.72 1.94 -3.47
CA LEU A 40 -2.28 2.68 -4.60
C LEU A 40 -1.11 3.31 -5.35
N SER A 41 -0.95 2.98 -6.64
CA SER A 41 0.21 3.39 -7.41
C SER A 41 -0.17 3.96 -8.77
N SER A 42 0.50 5.02 -9.21
CA SER A 42 0.36 5.59 -10.55
C SER A 42 1.19 4.84 -11.62
N VAL A 43 2.04 3.91 -11.19
CA VAL A 43 2.95 3.14 -12.04
C VAL A 43 2.62 1.65 -11.99
N LYS A 44 3.17 0.86 -12.91
CA LYS A 44 2.89 -0.59 -12.95
C LYS A 44 3.52 -1.29 -11.75
N ALA A 45 2.88 -2.34 -11.24
CA ALA A 45 3.39 -3.14 -10.12
C ALA A 45 4.81 -3.68 -10.36
N SER A 46 5.18 -3.99 -11.62
CA SER A 46 6.53 -4.43 -11.97
C SER A 46 7.62 -3.38 -11.74
N GLN A 47 7.26 -2.08 -11.70
CA GLN A 47 8.20 -1.00 -11.39
C GLN A 47 8.40 -0.80 -9.89
N LEU A 48 7.47 -1.32 -9.08
CA LEU A 48 7.53 -1.33 -7.61
C LEU A 48 8.02 -2.68 -7.06
N GLN A 49 8.06 -3.72 -7.90
CA GLN A 49 8.67 -5.01 -7.56
C GLN A 49 10.12 -4.80 -7.12
N GLY A 50 10.45 -5.32 -5.94
CA GLY A 50 11.77 -5.18 -5.31
C GLY A 50 11.90 -3.97 -4.37
N LYS A 51 11.02 -2.97 -4.46
CA LYS A 51 10.95 -1.86 -3.49
C LYS A 51 9.92 -2.11 -2.39
N ILE A 52 8.81 -2.74 -2.76
CA ILE A 52 7.73 -3.09 -1.84
C ILE A 52 7.70 -4.61 -1.70
N PRO A 53 7.75 -5.16 -0.48
CA PRO A 53 7.63 -6.58 -0.27
C PRO A 53 6.20 -7.06 -0.58
N SER A 54 6.05 -8.28 -1.09
CA SER A 54 4.72 -8.88 -1.34
C SER A 54 3.99 -9.31 -0.08
N LYS A 55 4.70 -9.40 1.06
CA LYS A 55 4.14 -9.69 2.38
C LYS A 55 4.94 -8.95 3.45
N VAL A 56 4.27 -8.44 4.47
CA VAL A 56 4.90 -7.84 5.65
C VAL A 56 4.23 -8.36 6.91
N GLN A 57 5.02 -8.94 7.82
CA GLN A 57 4.52 -9.43 9.12
C GLN A 57 3.32 -10.40 8.98
N GLY A 58 3.32 -11.23 7.92
CA GLY A 58 2.25 -12.19 7.62
C GLY A 58 1.11 -11.63 6.76
N TYR A 59 0.96 -10.32 6.66
CA TYR A 59 -0.08 -9.68 5.85
C TYR A 59 0.34 -9.56 4.38
N PRO A 60 -0.52 -9.94 3.43
CA PRO A 60 -0.26 -9.73 2.01
C PRO A 60 -0.29 -8.24 1.65
N VAL A 61 0.64 -7.83 0.78
CA VAL A 61 0.68 -6.50 0.20
C VAL A 61 0.26 -6.60 -1.26
N VAL A 62 -0.80 -5.88 -1.61
CA VAL A 62 -1.40 -5.87 -2.93
C VAL A 62 -1.18 -4.51 -3.57
N ILE A 63 -0.58 -4.48 -4.75
CA ILE A 63 -0.37 -3.25 -5.50
C ILE A 63 -1.53 -3.08 -6.48
N GLN A 64 -2.33 -2.04 -6.26
CA GLN A 64 -3.40 -1.62 -7.16
C GLN A 64 -2.93 -0.40 -7.94
N VAL A 65 -2.83 -0.57 -9.27
CA VAL A 65 -2.50 0.54 -10.16
C VAL A 65 -3.73 1.43 -10.28
N THR A 66 -3.64 2.63 -9.72
CA THR A 66 -4.60 3.71 -9.85
C THR A 66 -4.06 4.76 -10.81
N GLY A 67 -4.90 5.64 -11.35
CA GLY A 67 -4.39 6.86 -11.96
C GLY A 67 -3.66 7.74 -10.91
N THR A 68 -3.07 8.83 -11.36
CA THR A 68 -2.65 9.92 -10.45
C THR A 68 -3.86 10.52 -9.76
N PHE A 69 -3.86 10.54 -8.42
CA PHE A 69 -4.80 11.37 -7.67
C PHE A 69 -4.48 12.84 -7.94
N ARG A 70 -5.50 13.61 -8.28
CA ARG A 70 -5.44 15.07 -8.43
C ARG A 70 -6.35 15.67 -7.37
N THR A 71 -5.95 16.83 -6.84
CA THR A 71 -6.87 17.64 -6.04
C THR A 71 -8.08 17.98 -6.91
N LEU A 72 -9.28 17.86 -6.34
CA LEU A 72 -10.46 18.43 -6.97
C LEU A 72 -10.35 19.94 -6.81
N ASP A 73 -10.12 20.64 -7.92
CA ASP A 73 -10.19 22.09 -7.93
C ASP A 73 -11.61 22.49 -7.53
N GLN A 74 -11.76 23.12 -6.37
CA GLN A 74 -13.04 23.70 -5.96
C GLN A 74 -13.24 24.97 -6.79
N GLN A 75 -14.03 24.90 -7.86
CA GLN A 75 -14.55 26.08 -8.55
C GLN A 75 -15.72 26.70 -7.80
#